data_AF-A0A972TYZ4-F1
#
_entry.id   AF-A0A972TYZ4-F1
#
_cell.length_a   1.000
_cell.length_b   1.000
_cell.length_c   1.000
_cell.angle_alpha   90.00
_cell.angle_beta   90.00
_cell.angle_gamma   90.00
#
_symmetry.space_group_name_H-M   'P 1'
#
loop_
_entity.id
_entity.type
_entity.pdbx_description
1 polymer ?
#
loop_
_entity_poly.entity_id
_entity_poly.type
_entity_poly.pdbx_seq_one_letter_code
_entity_poly.pdbx_strand_id
1 'polypeptide(L)' 'MYAVIMAGGRGTRFWPLSRKKKPKHLLKITGER' A
#
# COMPACT_ATOMS: atom_id res chain seq x y z
N MET A 1 -11.57 -21.84 8.77
CA MET A 1 -11.60 -20.41 9.16
C MET A 1 -10.86 -19.64 8.08
N TYR A 2 -11.44 -18.57 7.54
CA TYR A 2 -10.81 -17.78 6.48
C TYR A 2 -10.70 -16.32 6.93
N ALA A 3 -9.55 -15.71 6.65
CA ALA A 3 -9.32 -14.29 6.87
C ALA A 3 -9.27 -13.59 5.50
N VAL A 4 -9.94 -12.45 5.41
CA VAL A 4 -9.95 -11.62 4.20
C VAL A 4 -9.38 -10.26 4.55
N ILE A 5 -8.41 -9.80 3.76
CA ILE A 5 -7.77 -8.49 3.93
C ILE A 5 -8.20 -7.59 2.79
N MET A 6 -8.96 -6.54 3.11
CA MET A 6 -9.34 -5.53 2.12
C MET A 6 -8.17 -4.58 1.86
N ALA A 7 -7.48 -4.76 0.73
CA ALA A 7 -6.32 -3.95 0.32
C ALA A 7 -6.65 -2.96 -0.82
N GLY A 8 -7.84 -2.33 -0.79
CA GLY A 8 -8.29 -1.33 -1.77
C GLY A 8 -8.03 0.12 -1.38
N GLY A 9 -7.88 1.02 -2.36
CA GLY A 9 -7.76 2.47 -2.16
C GLY A 9 -6.60 3.11 -2.95
N ARG A 10 -6.82 4.33 -3.50
CA ARG A 10 -5.90 5.00 -4.44
C ARG A 10 -4.53 5.38 -3.82
N GLY A 11 -4.41 5.37 -2.49
CA GLY A 11 -3.14 5.61 -1.80
C GLY A 11 -2.67 7.07 -1.74
N THR A 12 -3.50 8.04 -2.13
CA THR A 12 -3.14 9.46 -2.36
C THR A 12 -2.41 10.17 -1.21
N ARG A 13 -2.60 9.74 0.05
CA ARG A 13 -1.87 10.28 1.22
C ARG A 13 -0.35 10.05 1.16
N PHE A 14 0.09 9.03 0.42
CA PHE A 14 1.51 8.71 0.23
C PHE A 14 2.01 9.20 -1.13
N TRP A 15 1.28 10.08 -1.82
CA TRP A 15 1.81 10.76 -3.00
C TRP A 15 3.03 11.61 -2.59
N PRO A 16 4.18 11.60 -3.28
CA PRO A 16 4.43 11.04 -4.61
C PRO A 16 4.85 9.56 -4.66
N LEU A 17 5.08 8.92 -3.52
CA LEU A 17 5.57 7.54 -3.42
C LEU A 17 4.53 6.52 -3.88
N SER A 18 3.25 6.77 -3.59
CA SER A 18 2.12 6.03 -4.15
C SER A 18 1.81 6.54 -5.56
N ARG A 19 1.73 5.62 -6.50
CA ARG A 19 1.39 5.86 -7.92
C ARG A 19 0.39 4.80 -8.36
N LYS A 20 -0.29 5.00 -9.49
CA LYS A 20 -1.19 3.97 -10.07
C LYS A 20 -0.48 2.61 -10.21
N LYS A 21 0.80 2.61 -10.58
CA LYS A 21 1.64 1.41 -10.71
C LYS A 21 2.18 0.85 -9.37
N LYS A 22 2.13 1.63 -8.28
CA LYS A 22 2.62 1.24 -6.95
C LYS A 22 1.64 1.74 -5.87
N PRO A 23 0.55 0.99 -5.61
CA PRO A 23 -0.43 1.36 -4.60
C PRO A 23 0.19 1.34 -3.20
N LYS A 24 -0.43 2.08 -2.27
CA LYS A 24 0.05 2.27 -0.89
C LYS A 24 0.37 0.95 -0.16
N HIS A 25 -0.47 -0.09 -0.31
CA HIS A 25 -0.29 -1.37 0.38
C HIS A 25 0.97 -2.13 -0.05
N LEU A 26 1.60 -1.74 -1.16
CA LEU A 26 2.85 -2.31 -1.66
C LEU A 26 4.06 -1.39 -1.41
N LEU A 27 3.89 -0.31 -0.66
CA LEU A 27 5.00 0.53 -0.24
C LEU A 27 5.71 -0.11 0.96
N LYS A 28 7.04 -0.25 0.85
CA LYS A 28 7.90 -0.63 1.98
C LYS A 28 7.95 0.54 2.97
N ILE A 29 6.99 0.58 3.89
CA ILE A 29 6.88 1.63 4.93
C ILE A 29 7.64 1.27 6.21
N THR A 30 7.97 -0.01 6.39
CA THR A 30 8.86 -0.50 7.43
C THR A 30 10.24 -0.64 6.80
N GLY A 31 11.26 0.00 7.37
CA GLY A 31 12.63 -0.06 6.88
C GLY A 31 13.16 -1.50 6.80
N GLU A 32 14.05 -1.74 5.84
CA GLU A 32 14.85 -2.96 5.82
C GLU A 32 15.89 -2.84 6.92
N ARG A 33 15.96 -3.85 7.79
CA ARG A 33 17.01 -3.94 8.80
C ARG A 33 18.31 -4.37 8.13
#